data_AF-A0A1S7QSH3-F1
#
_entry.id   AF-A0A1S7QSH3-F1
#
_cell.length_a   1.000
_cell.length_b   1.000
_cell.length_c   1.000
_cell.angle_alpha   90.00
_cell.angle_beta   90.00
_cell.angle_gamma   90.00
#
_symmetry.space_group_name_H-M   'P 1'
#
loop_
_entity.id
_entity.type
_entity.pdbx_description
1 polymer ?
#
loop_
_entity_poly.entity_id
_entity_poly.type
_entity_poly.pdbx_seq_one_letter_code
_entity_poly.pdbx_strand_id
1 'polypeptide(L)'
;MTEQTARLRLPYILPSQAQKHVTHNEALQRLDAIVQLTIKAAVATPPENAAEGDCFLISADAAGDWAGKGGRLAFKQDGAWLSFTPQPGWTAWFVSEDKYRILHDGVWRDMPLPAAGRMERVGIGTDADTTNRLALASPSSLFTHAPEDGSHRLTVNKAGKADTASLLFQSGWSGRAEMGLAGNDGFSIKTSEDGTAWHTALLCSGDGRVSMPEPPARRRRPAGGHDETCQWHGCRFFRALLRRGRLCAR
;
A
#
# COMPACT_ATOMS: atom_id res chain seq x y z
N MET A 1 -28.64 -42.48 4.02
CA MET A 1 -27.79 -42.43 5.24
C MET A 1 -26.44 -41.93 4.79
N THR A 2 -26.10 -40.70 5.16
CA THR A 2 -24.79 -40.10 4.92
C THR A 2 -23.76 -40.81 5.79
N GLU A 3 -22.76 -41.46 5.18
CA GLU A 3 -21.69 -42.18 5.90
C GLU A 3 -20.42 -41.32 6.07
N GLN A 4 -20.48 -40.06 5.68
CA GLN A 4 -19.35 -39.13 5.66
C GLN A 4 -19.77 -37.71 6.05
N THR A 5 -18.82 -36.90 6.51
CA THR A 5 -19.03 -35.47 6.76
C THR A 5 -19.24 -34.66 5.47
N ALA A 6 -19.90 -33.50 5.57
CA ALA A 6 -20.37 -32.75 4.40
C ALA A 6 -19.23 -32.11 3.58
N ARG A 7 -18.19 -31.58 4.24
CA ARG A 7 -17.11 -30.83 3.56
C ARG A 7 -15.87 -31.69 3.26
N LEU A 8 -15.29 -32.26 4.31
CA LEU A 8 -14.02 -33.00 4.26
C LEU A 8 -14.21 -34.48 3.91
N ARG A 9 -15.47 -34.95 3.80
CA ARG A 9 -15.82 -36.35 3.50
C ARG A 9 -15.18 -37.35 4.47
N LEU A 10 -15.08 -36.98 5.74
CA LEU A 10 -14.51 -37.85 6.77
C LEU A 10 -15.50 -38.99 7.06
N PRO A 11 -15.06 -40.26 7.05
CA PRO A 11 -15.95 -41.39 7.27
C PRO A 11 -16.46 -41.44 8.70
N TYR A 12 -17.76 -41.70 8.86
CA TYR A 12 -18.38 -41.97 10.15
C TYR A 12 -18.17 -43.41 10.60
N ILE A 13 -18.15 -43.60 11.91
CA ILE A 13 -18.21 -44.93 12.51
C ILE A 13 -19.67 -45.40 12.49
N LEU A 14 -19.91 -46.58 11.91
CA LEU A 14 -21.24 -47.18 11.86
C LEU A 14 -21.71 -47.64 13.26
N PRO A 15 -23.03 -47.70 13.50
CA PRO A 15 -23.58 -48.10 14.79
C PRO A 15 -23.07 -49.48 15.27
N SER A 16 -22.68 -49.57 16.54
CA SER A 16 -22.25 -50.82 17.20
C SER A 16 -22.57 -50.78 18.71
N GLN A 17 -22.27 -51.86 19.43
CA GLN A 17 -22.51 -51.99 20.87
C GLN A 17 -21.81 -50.88 21.67
N ALA A 18 -22.51 -50.31 22.66
CA ALA A 18 -22.08 -49.23 23.56
C ALA A 18 -21.99 -47.79 22.98
N GLN A 19 -22.62 -47.50 21.84
CA GLN A 19 -22.90 -46.12 21.35
C GLN A 19 -21.70 -45.15 21.24
N LYS A 20 -20.44 -45.64 21.27
CA LYS A 20 -19.22 -44.81 21.14
C LYS A 20 -19.15 -44.02 19.83
N HIS A 21 -19.86 -44.49 18.80
CA HIS A 21 -19.96 -43.84 17.50
C HIS A 21 -20.65 -42.47 17.57
N VAL A 22 -21.57 -42.26 18.52
CA VAL A 22 -22.32 -41.00 18.65
C VAL A 22 -21.38 -39.84 18.96
N THR A 23 -20.65 -39.92 20.07
CA THR A 23 -19.74 -38.85 20.51
C THR A 23 -18.57 -38.65 19.56
N HIS A 24 -18.08 -39.72 18.93
CA HIS A 24 -17.01 -39.62 17.94
C HIS A 24 -17.48 -38.95 16.64
N ASN A 25 -18.63 -39.35 16.10
CA ASN A 25 -19.15 -38.77 14.87
C ASN A 25 -19.54 -37.30 15.07
N GLU A 26 -20.09 -36.93 16.25
CA GLU A 26 -20.31 -35.52 16.62
C GLU A 26 -19.00 -34.71 16.64
N ALA A 27 -17.90 -35.30 17.13
CA ALA A 27 -16.59 -34.64 17.10
C ALA A 27 -16.09 -34.45 15.65
N LEU A 28 -16.30 -35.43 14.77
CA LEU A 28 -15.97 -35.31 13.34
C LEU A 28 -16.81 -34.23 12.65
N GLN A 29 -18.10 -34.13 12.96
CA GLN A 29 -18.98 -33.07 12.46
C GLN A 29 -18.47 -31.67 12.88
N ARG A 30 -18.07 -31.51 14.14
CA ARG A 30 -17.47 -30.26 14.63
C ARG A 30 -16.17 -29.93 13.89
N LEU A 31 -15.31 -30.92 13.68
CA LEU A 31 -14.04 -30.75 12.98
C LEU A 31 -14.27 -30.32 11.51
N ASP A 32 -15.23 -30.96 10.84
CA ASP A 32 -15.62 -30.66 9.45
C ASP A 32 -16.08 -29.22 9.25
N ALA A 33 -16.80 -28.68 10.23
CA ALA A 33 -17.29 -27.31 10.19
C ALA A 33 -16.18 -26.26 10.42
N ILE A 34 -15.23 -26.55 11.32
CA ILE A 34 -14.22 -25.59 11.80
C ILE A 34 -12.94 -25.59 10.94
N VAL A 35 -12.51 -26.74 10.43
CA VAL A 35 -11.28 -26.84 9.64
C VAL A 35 -11.45 -26.12 8.30
N GLN A 36 -10.46 -25.30 7.94
CA GLN A 36 -10.49 -24.44 6.74
C GLN A 36 -11.78 -23.61 6.69
N LEU A 37 -12.13 -22.95 7.81
CA LEU A 37 -13.38 -22.24 7.98
C LEU A 37 -13.65 -21.25 6.83
N THR A 38 -14.78 -21.46 6.16
CA THR A 38 -15.23 -20.62 5.04
C THR A 38 -16.64 -20.15 5.38
N ILE A 39 -16.81 -18.85 5.57
CA ILE A 39 -18.08 -18.22 5.93
C ILE A 39 -18.66 -17.60 4.67
N LYS A 40 -19.85 -18.05 4.25
CA LYS A 40 -20.54 -17.57 3.05
C LYS A 40 -20.93 -16.11 3.17
N ALA A 41 -21.57 -15.75 4.28
CA ALA A 41 -22.02 -14.40 4.59
C ALA A 41 -22.32 -14.26 6.09
N ALA A 42 -22.44 -13.02 6.55
CA ALA A 42 -23.01 -12.67 7.86
C ALA A 42 -24.50 -12.30 7.69
N VAL A 43 -25.40 -13.03 8.33
CA VAL A 43 -26.86 -12.91 8.16
C VAL A 43 -27.61 -13.12 9.48
N ALA A 44 -28.75 -12.43 9.63
CA ALA A 44 -29.56 -12.48 10.84
C ALA A 44 -30.52 -13.68 10.91
N THR A 45 -30.93 -14.21 9.75
CA THR A 45 -31.89 -15.33 9.64
C THR A 45 -31.32 -16.48 8.80
N PRO A 46 -31.77 -17.73 9.02
CA PRO A 46 -31.36 -18.87 8.21
C PRO A 46 -31.69 -18.66 6.73
N PRO A 47 -30.73 -18.81 5.80
CA PRO A 47 -31.01 -18.78 4.38
C PRO A 47 -31.86 -19.99 3.96
N GLU A 48 -32.93 -19.75 3.18
CA GLU A 48 -33.85 -20.80 2.73
C GLU A 48 -33.17 -21.85 1.83
N ASN A 49 -32.17 -21.42 1.04
CA ASN A 49 -31.48 -22.25 0.05
C ASN A 49 -30.02 -22.58 0.44
N ALA A 50 -29.73 -22.71 1.74
CA ALA A 50 -28.41 -23.12 2.20
C ALA A 50 -28.10 -24.57 1.81
N ALA A 51 -26.96 -24.81 1.16
CA ALA A 51 -26.50 -26.14 0.81
C ALA A 51 -25.85 -26.84 2.01
N GLU A 52 -25.81 -28.17 1.98
CA GLU A 52 -25.06 -28.96 2.95
C GLU A 52 -23.57 -28.58 2.94
N GLY A 53 -23.02 -28.32 4.13
CA GLY A 53 -21.66 -27.83 4.31
C GLY A 53 -21.51 -26.31 4.24
N ASP A 54 -22.57 -25.55 3.99
CA ASP A 54 -22.49 -24.09 4.07
C ASP A 54 -22.36 -23.62 5.52
N CYS A 55 -21.51 -22.60 5.74
CA CYS A 55 -21.33 -21.95 7.02
C CYS A 55 -21.66 -20.46 6.92
N PHE A 56 -22.44 -19.96 7.88
CA PHE A 56 -22.81 -18.55 7.99
C PHE A 56 -22.41 -18.00 9.35
N LEU A 57 -22.06 -16.72 9.39
CA LEU A 57 -21.94 -15.99 10.65
C LEU A 57 -23.32 -15.45 11.00
N ILE A 58 -23.82 -15.80 12.19
CA ILE A 58 -25.07 -15.25 12.69
C ILE A 58 -24.80 -13.82 13.15
N SER A 59 -25.46 -12.84 12.52
CA SER A 59 -25.32 -11.42 12.88
C SER A 59 -25.83 -11.14 14.31
N ALA A 60 -25.38 -10.04 14.91
CA ALA A 60 -25.75 -9.69 16.29
C ALA A 60 -27.26 -9.49 16.48
N ASP A 61 -27.94 -9.03 15.45
CA ASP A 61 -29.40 -8.83 15.32
C ASP A 61 -30.14 -10.11 14.91
N ALA A 62 -29.63 -11.28 15.30
CA ALA A 62 -30.19 -12.58 14.94
C ALA A 62 -31.70 -12.68 15.20
N ALA A 63 -32.44 -13.21 14.24
CA ALA A 63 -33.90 -13.32 14.26
C ALA A 63 -34.37 -14.73 13.84
N GLY A 64 -35.67 -14.99 13.99
CA GLY A 64 -36.27 -16.30 13.71
C GLY A 64 -35.61 -17.43 14.52
N ASP A 65 -35.30 -18.54 13.87
CA ASP A 65 -34.67 -19.73 14.49
C ASP A 65 -33.26 -19.48 15.07
N TRP A 66 -32.67 -18.34 14.72
CA TRP A 66 -31.37 -17.90 15.18
C TRP A 66 -31.43 -16.83 16.28
N ALA A 67 -32.62 -16.41 16.71
CA ALA A 67 -32.77 -15.44 17.79
C ALA A 67 -31.94 -15.82 19.04
N GLY A 68 -31.17 -14.85 19.55
CA GLY A 68 -30.27 -15.04 20.70
C GLY A 68 -28.95 -15.78 20.41
N LYS A 69 -28.67 -16.13 19.15
CA LYS A 69 -27.43 -16.81 18.74
C LYS A 69 -26.44 -15.91 17.99
N GLY A 70 -26.60 -14.59 18.09
CA GLY A 70 -25.72 -13.62 17.45
C GLY A 70 -24.23 -13.84 17.79
N GLY A 71 -23.37 -13.66 16.80
CA GLY A 71 -21.92 -13.90 16.90
C GLY A 71 -21.49 -15.36 16.80
N ARG A 72 -22.44 -16.32 16.74
CA ARG A 72 -22.13 -17.74 16.51
C ARG A 72 -22.03 -18.05 15.03
N LEU A 73 -21.39 -19.17 14.72
CA LEU A 73 -21.38 -19.76 13.38
C LEU A 73 -22.55 -20.73 13.28
N ALA A 74 -23.21 -20.75 12.12
CA ALA A 74 -24.25 -21.70 11.75
C ALA A 74 -23.77 -22.54 10.57
N PHE A 75 -23.64 -23.85 10.77
CA PHE A 75 -23.21 -24.81 9.77
C PHE A 75 -24.38 -25.71 9.37
N LYS A 76 -24.65 -25.82 8.07
CA LYS A 76 -25.73 -26.67 7.55
C LYS A 76 -25.23 -28.11 7.44
N GLN A 77 -25.81 -29.02 8.22
CA GLN A 77 -25.48 -30.44 8.17
C GLN A 77 -26.70 -31.33 8.43
N ASP A 78 -26.87 -32.35 7.57
CA ASP A 78 -27.94 -33.36 7.64
C ASP A 78 -29.34 -32.71 7.74
N GLY A 79 -29.56 -31.62 7.01
CA GLY A 79 -30.80 -30.84 7.04
C GLY A 79 -30.96 -29.93 8.27
N ALA A 80 -30.07 -30.02 9.26
CA ALA A 80 -30.10 -29.24 10.49
C ALA A 80 -29.03 -28.14 10.53
N TRP A 81 -29.17 -27.20 11.47
CA TRP A 81 -28.19 -26.15 11.73
C TRP A 81 -27.39 -26.46 12.99
N LEU A 82 -26.10 -26.76 12.83
CA LEU A 82 -25.16 -26.86 13.92
C LEU A 82 -24.64 -25.46 14.26
N SER A 83 -24.67 -25.11 15.55
CA SER A 83 -24.22 -23.79 16.02
C SER A 83 -22.93 -23.90 16.82
N PHE A 84 -21.94 -23.08 16.47
CA PHE A 84 -20.63 -23.04 17.13
C PHE A 84 -20.29 -21.64 17.65
N THR A 85 -19.70 -21.56 18.83
CA THR A 85 -19.14 -20.31 19.34
C THR A 85 -17.68 -20.19 18.84
N PRO A 86 -17.36 -19.25 17.95
CA PRO A 86 -16.00 -19.08 17.46
C PRO A 86 -15.08 -18.62 18.61
N GLN A 87 -13.81 -19.03 18.59
CA GLN A 87 -12.83 -18.70 19.62
C GLN A 87 -11.85 -17.62 19.11
N PRO A 88 -11.31 -16.77 20.00
CA PRO A 88 -10.27 -15.82 19.63
C PRO A 88 -9.09 -16.50 18.91
N GLY A 89 -8.61 -15.87 17.83
CA GLY A 89 -7.55 -16.39 16.98
C GLY A 89 -8.02 -17.26 15.81
N TRP A 90 -9.30 -17.63 15.74
CA TRP A 90 -9.85 -18.31 14.57
C TRP A 90 -9.73 -17.44 13.32
N THR A 91 -9.34 -18.06 12.22
CA THR A 91 -9.26 -17.44 10.90
C THR A 91 -10.29 -18.06 9.98
N ALA A 92 -10.93 -17.23 9.16
CA ALA A 92 -11.93 -17.67 8.20
C ALA A 92 -11.84 -16.86 6.91
N TRP A 93 -12.15 -17.53 5.80
CA TRP A 93 -12.39 -16.86 4.52
C TRP A 93 -13.84 -16.41 4.44
N PHE A 94 -14.09 -15.11 4.27
CA PHE A 94 -15.42 -14.53 4.11
C PHE A 94 -15.73 -14.38 2.62
N VAL A 95 -16.54 -15.28 2.07
CA VAL A 95 -16.81 -15.37 0.62
C VAL A 95 -17.48 -14.10 0.10
N SER A 96 -18.49 -13.58 0.81
CA SER A 96 -19.19 -12.35 0.41
C SER A 96 -18.31 -11.11 0.40
N GLU A 97 -17.15 -11.15 1.07
CA GLU A 97 -16.24 -10.02 1.23
C GLU A 97 -14.88 -10.22 0.53
N ASP A 98 -14.65 -11.38 -0.07
CA ASP A 98 -13.41 -11.77 -0.75
C ASP A 98 -12.12 -11.54 0.08
N LYS A 99 -12.18 -11.85 1.38
CA LYS A 99 -11.03 -11.65 2.29
C LYS A 99 -10.96 -12.61 3.48
N TYR A 100 -9.76 -12.77 4.02
CA TYR A 100 -9.52 -13.42 5.30
C TYR A 100 -9.78 -12.47 6.47
N ARG A 101 -10.40 -13.02 7.51
CA ARG A 101 -10.56 -12.34 8.80
C ARG A 101 -10.07 -13.21 9.95
N ILE A 102 -9.70 -12.53 11.03
CA ILE A 102 -9.35 -13.14 12.31
C ILE A 102 -10.32 -12.67 13.39
N LEU A 103 -10.78 -13.59 14.23
CA LEU A 103 -11.58 -13.25 15.41
C LEU A 103 -10.67 -12.71 16.52
N HIS A 104 -10.88 -11.45 16.92
CA HIS A 104 -10.12 -10.80 17.99
C HIS A 104 -11.05 -9.90 18.83
N ASP A 105 -10.98 -10.02 20.16
CA ASP A 105 -11.91 -9.38 21.11
C ASP A 105 -13.40 -9.63 20.78
N GLY A 106 -13.74 -10.84 20.32
CA GLY A 106 -15.12 -11.20 19.96
C GLY A 106 -15.63 -10.57 18.66
N VAL A 107 -14.77 -9.89 17.88
CA VAL A 107 -15.12 -9.25 16.61
C VAL A 107 -14.23 -9.81 15.49
N TRP A 108 -14.85 -10.15 14.36
CA TRP A 108 -14.10 -10.50 13.15
C TRP A 108 -13.50 -9.24 12.54
N ARG A 109 -12.17 -9.19 12.46
CA ARG A 109 -11.42 -8.06 11.89
C ARG A 109 -10.59 -8.54 10.70
N ASP A 110 -10.27 -7.62 9.80
CA ASP A 110 -9.37 -7.91 8.69
C ASP A 110 -7.99 -8.31 9.25
N MET A 111 -7.32 -9.25 8.58
CA MET A 111 -6.04 -9.78 9.06
C MET A 111 -5.00 -8.66 9.06
N PRO A 112 -4.43 -8.29 10.23
CA PRO A 112 -3.46 -7.22 10.30
C PRO A 112 -2.16 -7.62 9.60
N LEU A 113 -1.51 -6.66 8.95
CA LEU A 113 -0.11 -6.84 8.59
C LEU A 113 0.74 -7.01 9.86
N PRO A 114 1.82 -7.81 9.82
CA PRO A 114 2.68 -7.97 10.98
C PRO A 114 3.29 -6.62 11.39
N ALA A 115 3.39 -6.38 12.70
CA ALA A 115 3.93 -5.13 13.24
C ALA A 115 5.39 -4.85 12.79
N ALA A 116 6.13 -5.92 12.50
CA ALA A 116 7.43 -5.87 11.84
C ALA A 116 7.45 -6.90 10.70
N GLY A 117 7.89 -6.48 9.53
CA GLY A 117 7.98 -7.37 8.37
C GLY A 117 8.79 -6.74 7.25
N ARG A 118 9.36 -7.59 6.40
CA ARG A 118 10.02 -7.17 5.15
C ARG A 118 9.15 -7.59 3.99
N MET A 119 8.67 -6.62 3.21
CA MET A 119 8.00 -6.88 1.94
C MET A 119 9.05 -6.93 0.82
N GLU A 120 8.94 -7.90 -0.07
CA GLU A 120 9.85 -7.97 -1.22
C GLU A 120 9.47 -6.99 -2.33
N ARG A 121 8.16 -6.79 -2.54
CA ARG A 121 7.57 -5.89 -3.52
C ARG A 121 6.21 -5.37 -3.05
N VAL A 122 5.87 -4.14 -3.42
CA VAL A 122 4.59 -3.49 -3.13
C VAL A 122 4.17 -2.68 -4.37
N GLY A 123 3.03 -3.07 -4.94
CA GLY A 123 2.39 -2.37 -6.05
C GLY A 123 1.07 -1.74 -5.60
N ILE A 124 0.86 -0.46 -5.89
CA ILE A 124 -0.39 0.28 -5.60
C ILE A 124 -0.94 0.81 -6.92
N GLY A 125 -2.05 0.24 -7.40
CA GLY A 125 -2.65 0.59 -8.69
C GLY A 125 -1.86 0.11 -9.92
N THR A 126 -0.72 -0.56 -9.73
CA THR A 126 0.12 -1.17 -10.76
C THR A 126 0.96 -2.29 -10.14
N ASP A 127 1.46 -3.21 -10.97
CA ASP A 127 2.35 -4.28 -10.53
C ASP A 127 3.76 -3.75 -10.21
N ALA A 128 4.39 -4.34 -9.19
CA ALA A 128 5.77 -4.11 -8.83
C ALA A 128 6.68 -5.21 -9.40
N ASP A 129 7.85 -4.82 -9.90
CA ASP A 129 8.79 -5.72 -10.59
C ASP A 129 10.13 -5.88 -9.84
N THR A 130 11.12 -6.59 -10.42
CA THR A 130 12.44 -6.82 -9.79
C THR A 130 13.23 -5.53 -9.59
N THR A 131 12.97 -4.54 -10.43
CA THR A 131 13.61 -3.23 -10.51
C THR A 131 12.82 -2.21 -9.68
N ASN A 132 11.52 -2.08 -9.95
CA ASN A 132 10.59 -1.20 -9.26
C ASN A 132 9.84 -1.95 -8.16
N ARG A 133 10.56 -2.27 -7.07
CA ARG A 133 9.99 -3.02 -5.94
C ARG A 133 8.92 -2.25 -5.18
N LEU A 134 8.92 -0.92 -5.27
CA LEU A 134 7.82 -0.07 -4.83
C LEU A 134 7.27 0.63 -6.08
N ALA A 135 6.07 0.25 -6.51
CA ALA A 135 5.42 0.80 -7.69
C ALA A 135 4.08 1.43 -7.31
N LEU A 136 3.81 2.64 -7.82
CA LEU A 136 2.61 3.41 -7.52
C LEU A 136 2.06 4.03 -8.80
N ALA A 137 0.82 3.69 -9.13
CA ALA A 137 0.03 4.34 -10.17
C ALA A 137 -1.18 5.02 -9.51
N SER A 138 -1.07 6.33 -9.33
CA SER A 138 -2.06 7.19 -8.66
C SER A 138 -1.96 8.62 -9.20
N PRO A 139 -3.04 9.42 -9.16
CA PRO A 139 -2.97 10.86 -9.45
C PRO A 139 -1.99 11.62 -8.53
N SER A 140 -1.75 11.15 -7.31
CA SER A 140 -0.81 11.78 -6.37
C SER A 140 -0.20 10.80 -5.37
N SER A 141 0.95 11.20 -4.81
CA SER A 141 1.65 10.53 -3.70
C SER A 141 1.97 11.55 -2.61
N LEU A 142 1.43 11.36 -1.40
CA LEU A 142 1.69 12.22 -0.24
C LEU A 142 2.62 11.52 0.74
N PHE A 143 3.74 12.15 1.06
CA PHE A 143 4.64 11.75 2.14
C PHE A 143 4.60 12.85 3.22
N THR A 144 4.08 12.52 4.40
CA THR A 144 3.86 13.48 5.48
C THR A 144 4.69 13.16 6.73
N HIS A 145 4.77 14.12 7.64
CA HIS A 145 5.53 14.04 8.87
C HIS A 145 4.80 13.24 9.97
N ALA A 146 5.58 12.78 10.94
CA ALA A 146 5.07 12.19 12.17
C ALA A 146 4.58 13.30 13.12
N PRO A 147 3.48 13.07 13.86
CA PRO A 147 2.92 14.09 14.74
C PRO A 147 3.83 14.43 15.94
N GLU A 148 4.76 13.55 16.30
CA GLU A 148 5.63 13.72 17.47
C GLU A 148 6.74 14.74 17.23
N ASP A 149 7.34 14.77 16.03
CA ASP A 149 8.49 15.62 15.71
C ASP A 149 8.29 16.58 14.52
N GLY A 150 7.16 16.46 13.80
CA GLY A 150 6.82 17.35 12.68
C GLY A 150 7.72 17.21 11.45
N SER A 151 8.66 16.27 11.44
CA SER A 151 9.69 16.14 10.40
C SER A 151 9.41 14.99 9.43
N HIS A 152 9.76 15.17 8.16
CA HIS A 152 9.75 14.10 7.15
C HIS A 152 11.04 14.14 6.31
N ARG A 153 11.60 12.97 5.98
CA ARG A 153 12.85 12.84 5.20
C ARG A 153 12.73 11.67 4.24
N LEU A 154 13.04 11.93 2.97
CA LEU A 154 13.27 10.88 1.96
C LEU A 154 14.76 10.70 1.77
N THR A 155 15.32 9.63 2.32
CA THR A 155 16.75 9.32 2.21
C THR A 155 16.98 8.37 1.04
N VAL A 156 17.69 8.85 0.01
CA VAL A 156 18.12 8.04 -1.14
C VAL A 156 19.64 7.90 -1.09
N ASN A 157 20.13 6.66 -0.99
CA ASN A 157 21.55 6.37 -0.86
C ASN A 157 22.09 5.71 -2.13
N LYS A 158 23.30 6.09 -2.53
CA LYS A 158 24.07 5.45 -3.61
C LYS A 158 25.30 4.74 -3.03
N ALA A 159 25.77 3.67 -3.69
CA ALA A 159 26.84 2.83 -3.16
C ALA A 159 28.23 3.50 -3.22
N GLY A 160 28.51 4.22 -4.30
CA GLY A 160 29.77 4.89 -4.53
C GLY A 160 29.61 6.22 -5.27
N LYS A 161 30.75 6.88 -5.51
CA LYS A 161 30.79 8.21 -6.11
C LYS A 161 30.18 8.26 -7.52
N ALA A 162 30.48 7.26 -8.35
CA ALA A 162 30.05 7.18 -9.73
C ALA A 162 28.58 6.73 -9.92
N ASP A 163 27.94 6.25 -8.86
CA ASP A 163 26.54 5.81 -8.91
C ASP A 163 25.57 6.98 -8.91
N THR A 164 24.28 6.66 -9.03
CA THR A 164 23.19 7.64 -9.11
C THR A 164 22.19 7.45 -7.96
N ALA A 165 21.85 8.54 -7.29
CA ALA A 165 20.73 8.67 -6.36
C ALA A 165 19.95 9.93 -6.72
N SER A 166 18.82 9.78 -7.41
CA SER A 166 18.12 10.87 -8.06
C SER A 166 16.60 10.68 -8.09
N LEU A 167 15.91 11.77 -8.44
CA LEU A 167 14.52 11.80 -8.85
C LEU A 167 14.48 12.02 -10.36
N LEU A 168 13.89 11.07 -11.09
CA LEU A 168 13.77 11.09 -12.54
C LEU A 168 12.34 11.48 -12.94
N PHE A 169 12.22 12.50 -13.79
CA PHE A 169 10.96 12.96 -14.37
C PHE A 169 10.85 12.47 -15.80
N GLN A 170 9.74 11.80 -16.12
CA GLN A 170 9.55 11.13 -17.41
C GLN A 170 8.25 11.56 -18.11
N SER A 171 8.21 11.40 -19.43
CA SER A 171 7.01 11.49 -20.26
C SER A 171 7.02 10.36 -21.28
N GLY A 172 5.96 9.56 -21.35
CA GLY A 172 5.88 8.41 -22.26
C GLY A 172 7.03 7.41 -22.07
N TRP A 173 7.44 7.16 -20.83
CA TRP A 173 8.58 6.28 -20.48
C TRP A 173 9.97 6.79 -20.94
N SER A 174 10.08 8.03 -21.40
CA SER A 174 11.35 8.70 -21.73
C SER A 174 11.71 9.74 -20.65
N GLY A 175 12.96 9.70 -20.17
CA GLY A 175 13.49 10.65 -19.19
C GLY A 175 13.63 12.06 -19.76
N ARG A 176 13.19 13.08 -19.02
CA ARG A 176 13.22 14.50 -19.45
C ARG A 176 14.06 15.37 -18.54
N ALA A 177 13.96 15.13 -17.23
CA ALA A 177 14.75 15.83 -16.23
C ALA A 177 15.12 14.87 -15.10
N GLU A 178 16.26 15.11 -14.47
CA GLU A 178 16.76 14.33 -13.35
C GLU A 178 17.40 15.27 -12.34
N MET A 179 17.12 15.07 -11.04
CA MET A 179 17.78 15.84 -9.98
C MET A 179 18.26 14.95 -8.84
N GLY A 180 19.48 15.21 -8.37
CA GLY A 180 20.10 14.43 -7.29
C GLY A 180 21.60 14.27 -7.47
N LEU A 181 22.15 13.21 -6.88
CA LEU A 181 23.56 12.87 -6.95
C LEU A 181 23.78 11.93 -8.14
N ALA A 182 24.06 12.48 -9.32
CA ALA A 182 24.14 11.72 -10.58
C ALA A 182 25.59 11.64 -11.08
N GLY A 183 26.26 10.50 -10.84
CA GLY A 183 27.63 10.26 -11.30
C GLY A 183 28.72 11.01 -10.51
N ASN A 184 28.35 11.68 -9.42
CA ASN A 184 29.25 12.36 -8.49
C ASN A 184 28.53 12.59 -7.13
N ASP A 185 29.21 13.24 -6.17
CA ASP A 185 28.67 13.55 -4.83
C ASP A 185 28.09 14.97 -4.71
N GLY A 186 28.10 15.75 -5.80
CA GLY A 186 27.42 17.04 -5.88
C GLY A 186 25.95 16.86 -6.26
N PHE A 187 25.11 17.80 -5.81
CA PHE A 187 23.72 17.87 -6.23
C PHE A 187 23.64 18.48 -7.63
N SER A 188 23.02 17.78 -8.56
CA SER A 188 22.92 18.19 -9.96
C SER A 188 21.48 18.21 -10.45
N ILE A 189 21.20 19.08 -11.41
CA ILE A 189 19.97 19.10 -12.20
C ILE A 189 20.39 18.87 -13.65
N LYS A 190 19.89 17.79 -14.25
CA LYS A 190 20.18 17.37 -15.61
C LYS A 190 18.91 17.33 -16.44
N THR A 191 19.01 17.61 -17.73
CA THR A 191 17.89 17.60 -18.69
C THR A 191 18.25 16.83 -19.96
N SER A 192 17.23 16.26 -20.61
CA SER A 192 17.37 15.48 -21.83
C SER A 192 16.18 15.71 -22.78
N GLU A 193 16.46 15.91 -24.07
CA GLU A 193 15.44 16.06 -25.12
C GLU A 193 14.96 14.72 -25.70
N ASP A 194 15.75 13.66 -25.57
CA ASP A 194 15.51 12.33 -26.15
C ASP A 194 15.40 11.21 -25.11
N GLY A 195 15.83 11.47 -23.87
CA GLY A 195 15.94 10.49 -22.79
C GLY A 195 17.25 9.69 -22.79
N THR A 196 18.16 10.01 -23.71
CA THR A 196 19.44 9.32 -23.91
C THR A 196 20.64 10.25 -23.76
N ALA A 197 20.61 11.44 -24.37
CA ALA A 197 21.62 12.48 -24.23
C ALA A 197 21.28 13.37 -23.03
N TRP A 198 22.17 13.41 -22.04
CA TRP A 198 21.96 14.14 -20.79
C TRP A 198 22.91 15.31 -20.63
N HIS A 199 22.34 16.48 -20.34
CA HIS A 199 23.04 17.74 -20.18
C HIS A 199 22.95 18.21 -18.73
N THR A 200 24.07 18.65 -18.15
CA THR A 200 24.08 19.16 -16.76
C THR A 200 23.83 20.67 -16.76
N ALA A 201 22.60 21.07 -16.44
CA ALA A 201 22.21 22.47 -16.38
C ALA A 201 22.77 23.17 -15.13
N LEU A 202 22.76 22.49 -13.98
CA LEU A 202 23.21 23.04 -12.71
C LEU A 202 23.94 21.97 -11.89
N LEU A 203 25.04 22.36 -11.26
CA LEU A 203 25.79 21.52 -10.33
C LEU A 203 26.19 22.32 -9.09
N CYS A 204 25.75 21.84 -7.92
CA CYS A 204 26.18 22.28 -6.60
C CYS A 204 27.19 21.27 -6.04
N SER A 205 28.44 21.67 -5.90
CA SER A 205 29.48 20.83 -5.30
C SER A 205 29.38 20.82 -3.77
N GLY A 206 29.97 19.80 -3.13
CA GLY A 206 29.92 19.62 -1.68
C GLY A 206 30.60 20.73 -0.85
N ASP A 207 31.43 21.56 -1.48
CA ASP A 207 32.01 22.77 -0.88
C ASP A 207 31.10 24.02 -1.02
N GLY A 208 29.87 23.85 -1.51
CA GLY A 208 28.85 24.89 -1.60
C GLY A 208 28.95 25.78 -2.84
N ARG A 209 29.77 25.43 -3.84
CA ARG A 209 29.85 26.20 -5.10
C ARG A 209 28.79 25.75 -6.10
N VAL A 210 28.18 26.70 -6.79
CA VAL A 210 27.22 26.45 -7.88
C VAL A 210 27.89 26.75 -9.22
N SER A 211 27.76 25.84 -10.17
CA SER A 211 28.22 26.00 -11.55
C SER A 211 27.11 25.67 -12.56
N MET A 212 27.21 26.26 -13.75
CA MET A 212 26.34 26.00 -14.90
C MET A 212 27.23 25.49 -16.04
N PRO A 213 27.48 24.18 -16.12
CA PRO A 213 28.38 23.60 -17.12
C PRO A 213 27.95 23.87 -18.56
N GLU A 214 26.64 23.94 -18.80
CA GLU A 214 26.05 24.23 -20.10
C GLU A 214 25.21 25.51 -20.05
N PRO A 215 25.86 26.70 -20.00
CA PRO A 215 25.14 27.95 -19.90
C PRO A 215 24.35 28.23 -21.18
N PRO A 216 23.15 28.84 -21.10
CA PRO A 216 22.41 29.25 -22.29
C PRO A 216 23.27 30.20 -23.11
N ALA A 217 23.18 30.09 -24.44
CA ALA A 217 23.86 30.99 -25.36
C ALA A 217 23.58 32.45 -24.93
N ARG A 218 24.63 33.15 -24.47
CA ARG A 218 24.49 34.56 -24.07
C ARG A 218 23.88 35.31 -25.25
N ARG A 219 22.68 35.86 -25.09
CA ARG A 219 22.20 36.90 -26.01
C ARG A 219 23.28 37.99 -26.02
N ARG A 220 24.03 38.09 -27.13
CA ARG A 220 24.90 39.24 -27.39
C ARG A 220 23.98 40.45 -27.32
N ARG A 221 24.11 41.26 -26.27
CA ARG A 221 23.63 42.64 -26.34
C ARG A 221 24.42 43.30 -27.47
N PRO A 222 23.77 43.88 -28.50
CA PRO A 222 24.50 44.66 -29.47
C PRO A 222 25.22 45.80 -28.73
N ALA A 223 26.51 45.95 -29.00
CA ALA A 223 27.27 47.10 -28.54
C ALA A 223 26.97 48.26 -29.50
N GLY A 224 26.35 49.33 -29.00
CA GLY A 224 26.22 50.60 -29.70
C GLY A 224 24.80 50.93 -30.17
N GLY A 225 24.34 52.11 -29.74
CA GLY A 225 23.08 52.74 -30.16
C GLY A 225 22.52 53.62 -29.04
N HIS A 226 22.82 54.92 -29.08
CA HIS A 226 22.24 55.93 -28.21
C HIS A 226 20.72 56.01 -28.38
N ASP A 227 20.04 56.36 -27.27
CA ASP A 227 18.67 56.87 -27.09
C ASP A 227 17.56 56.30 -27.99
N GLU A 228 16.62 55.57 -27.37
CA GLU A 228 15.23 56.03 -27.25
C GLU A 228 14.43 55.09 -26.32
N THR A 229 13.54 55.71 -25.56
CA THR A 229 12.73 55.15 -24.48
C THR A 229 11.89 53.93 -24.88
N CYS A 230 12.14 52.78 -24.25
CA CYS A 230 11.14 51.72 -24.14
C CYS A 230 10.94 51.37 -22.66
N GLN A 231 9.89 51.95 -22.07
CA GLN A 231 9.40 51.63 -20.74
C GLN A 231 8.87 50.20 -20.71
N TRP A 232 9.68 49.25 -20.26
CA TRP A 232 9.19 47.98 -19.70
C TRP A 232 9.40 48.02 -18.19
N HIS A 233 8.32 48.35 -17.49
CA HIS A 233 8.20 48.17 -16.04
C HIS A 233 8.24 46.66 -15.74
N GLY A 234 9.31 46.20 -15.08
CA GLY A 234 9.35 44.81 -14.60
C GLY A 234 10.70 44.32 -14.06
N CYS A 235 11.83 44.88 -14.49
CA CYS A 235 13.15 44.34 -14.12
C CYS A 235 13.98 45.20 -13.13
N ARG A 236 13.36 46.08 -12.34
CA ARG A 236 14.09 46.93 -11.37
C ARG A 236 14.17 46.40 -9.93
N PHE A 237 13.68 45.19 -9.64
CA PHE A 237 13.71 44.69 -8.25
C PHE A 237 15.03 44.05 -7.81
N PHE A 238 15.86 43.53 -8.71
CA PHE A 238 17.06 42.78 -8.28
C PHE A 238 18.36 43.61 -8.17
N ARG A 239 18.38 44.86 -8.65
CA ARG A 239 19.60 45.69 -8.66
C ARG A 239 19.74 46.65 -7.48
N ALA A 240 18.75 46.71 -6.58
CA ALA A 240 18.74 47.64 -5.45
C ALA A 240 19.34 47.06 -4.15
N LEU A 241 19.51 45.74 -4.02
CA LEU A 241 20.02 45.15 -2.77
C LEU A 241 21.56 45.09 -2.66
N LEU A 242 22.30 45.27 -3.75
CA LEU A 242 23.77 45.14 -3.76
C LEU A 242 24.55 46.47 -3.65
N ARG A 243 23.86 47.61 -3.45
CA ARG A 243 24.51 48.95 -3.36
C ARG A 243 24.36 49.67 -2.01
N ARG A 244 23.79 49.04 -0.96
CA ARG A 244 23.71 49.62 0.40
C ARG A 244 24.73 49.07 1.41
N GLY A 245 25.80 48.43 0.94
CA GLY A 245 26.84 47.83 1.78
C GLY A 245 28.18 48.57 1.84
N ARG A 246 28.25 49.87 1.52
CA ARG A 246 29.45 50.69 1.75
C ARG A 246 29.07 52.10 2.18
N LEU A 247 29.75 52.56 3.24
CA LEU A 247 29.75 53.89 3.87
C LEU A 247 28.82 54.05 5.09
N CYS A 248 29.34 53.69 6.27
CA CYS A 248 29.61 54.69 7.32
C CYS A 248 30.48 54.05 8.42
N ALA A 249 31.75 54.44 8.44
CA ALA A 249 32.59 54.40 9.62
C ALA A 249 32.61 55.83 10.20
N ARG A 250 32.26 55.97 11.47
CA ARG A 250 32.83 56.89 12.45
C ARG A 250 32.67 56.26 13.82
#